data_AF-A0A6A8LLS5-F1
#
_entry.id   AF-A0A6A8LLS5-F1
#
_cell.length_a   1.000
_cell.length_b   1.000
_cell.length_c   1.000
_cell.angle_alpha   90.00
_cell.angle_beta   90.00
_cell.angle_gamma   90.00
#
_symmetry.space_group_name_H-M   'P 1'
#
loop_
_entity.id
_entity.type
_entity.pdbx_description
1 polymer ?
#
loop_
_entity_poly.entity_id
_entity_poly.type
_entity_poly.pdbx_seq_one_letter_code
_entity_poly.pdbx_strand_id
1 'polypeptide(L)' 'AGGIGLIFAEEIASRVKNTVLVLTGRAEALDEERSARLRRLEATGARVLYQPVDVTDRTAVIALVRGIQEEHGTLDG' A
#
# COMPACT_ATOMS: atom_id res chain seq x y z
N ALA A 1 -3.21 1.27 -7.77
CA ALA A 1 -2.00 2.11 -7.59
C ALA A 1 -1.42 2.50 -8.96
N GLY A 2 -0.96 3.75 -9.11
CA GLY A 2 -0.29 4.25 -10.33
C GLY A 2 1.19 3.85 -10.38
N GLY A 3 1.84 4.03 -11.53
CA GLY A 3 3.23 3.60 -11.75
C GLY A 3 4.26 4.25 -10.81
N ILE A 4 4.08 5.54 -10.46
CA ILE A 4 5.04 6.26 -9.60
C ILE A 4 4.99 5.76 -8.15
N GLY A 5 3.79 5.53 -7.59
CA GLY A 5 3.67 5.04 -6.22
C GLY A 5 4.33 3.67 -6.01
N LEU A 6 4.31 2.83 -7.05
CA LEU A 6 4.99 1.52 -7.01
C LEU A 6 6.52 1.65 -7.02
N ILE A 7 7.08 2.64 -7.72
CA ILE A 7 8.54 2.89 -7.71
C ILE A 7 8.99 3.30 -6.30
N PHE A 8 8.23 4.18 -5.64
CA PHE A 8 8.53 4.57 -4.25
C PHE A 8 8.37 3.39 -3.28
N ALA A 9 7.34 2.57 -3.46
CA ALA A 9 7.16 1.36 -2.66
C ALA A 9 8.36 0.41 -2.79
N GLU A 10 8.89 0.22 -4.00
CA GLU A 10 10.09 -0.59 -4.26
C GLU A 10 11.33 0.00 -3.57
N GLU A 11 11.51 1.31 -3.65
CA GLU A 11 12.63 1.99 -3.00
C GLU A 11 12.56 1.85 -1.46
N ILE A 12 11.40 2.09 -0.86
CA ILE A 12 11.19 1.97 0.59
C ILE A 12 11.44 0.52 1.03
N ALA A 13 10.83 -0.45 0.34
CA ALA A 13 10.96 -1.88 0.64
C ALA A 13 12.40 -2.39 0.51
N SER A 14 13.23 -1.74 -0.31
CA SER A 14 14.66 -2.08 -0.45
C SER A 14 15.54 -1.49 0.67
N ARG A 15 15.14 -0.36 1.26
CA ARG A 15 15.93 0.37 2.26
C ARG A 15 15.52 0.06 3.70
N VAL A 16 14.25 -0.28 3.91
CA VAL A 16 13.67 -0.50 5.23
C VAL A 16 13.27 -1.95 5.37
N LYS A 17 13.80 -2.63 6.39
CA LYS A 17 13.43 -4.01 6.70
C LYS A 17 12.10 -4.05 7.44
N ASN A 18 11.28 -5.08 7.17
CA ASN A 18 10.01 -5.34 7.84
C ASN A 18 9.03 -4.16 7.80
N THR A 19 9.07 -3.35 6.74
CA THR A 19 8.14 -2.24 6.55
C THR A 19 6.74 -2.75 6.18
N VAL A 20 5.70 -2.06 6.64
CA VAL A 20 4.32 -2.27 6.21
C VAL A 20 3.97 -1.19 5.20
N LEU A 21 3.65 -1.59 3.97
CA LEU A 21 3.28 -0.69 2.89
C LEU A 21 1.79 -0.87 2.56
N VAL A 22 1.01 0.18 2.80
CA VAL A 22 -0.41 0.21 2.44
C VAL A 22 -0.57 1.02 1.15
N LEU A 23 -0.75 0.31 0.03
CA LEU A 23 -0.96 0.91 -1.28
C LEU A 23 -2.45 1.09 -1.51
N THR A 24 -2.85 2.27 -1.99
CA THR A 24 -4.24 2.56 -2.31
C THR A 24 -4.46 2.97 -3.76
N GLY A 25 -5.69 2.85 -4.22
CA GLY A 25 -6.15 3.26 -5.55
C GLY A 25 -7.63 2.94 -5.72
N ARG A 26 -8.22 3.40 -6.83
CA ARG A 26 -9.66 3.24 -7.07
C ARG A 26 -10.08 1.86 -7.59
N ALA A 27 -9.12 1.08 -8.10
CA ALA A 27 -9.44 -0.21 -8.71
C ALA A 27 -9.77 -1.24 -7.62
N GLU A 28 -10.93 -1.89 -7.72
CA GLU A 28 -11.35 -2.95 -6.79
C GLU A 28 -10.45 -4.19 -6.89
N ALA A 29 -9.98 -4.50 -8.10
CA ALA A 29 -9.06 -5.60 -8.38
C ALA A 29 -7.79 -5.11 -9.04
N LEU A 30 -6.69 -5.81 -8.77
CA LEU A 30 -5.41 -5.62 -9.45
C LEU A 30 -5.33 -6.54 -10.68
N ASP A 31 -4.74 -6.04 -11.75
CA ASP A 31 -4.33 -6.89 -12.87
C ASP A 31 -3.09 -7.73 -12.50
N GLU A 32 -2.72 -8.66 -13.37
CA GLU A 32 -1.59 -9.56 -13.11
C GLU A 32 -0.28 -8.78 -12.98
N GLU A 33 -0.09 -7.70 -13.75
CA GLU A 33 1.13 -6.89 -13.69
C GLU A 33 1.29 -6.23 -12.31
N ARG A 34 0.26 -5.56 -11.81
CA ARG A 34 0.29 -4.93 -10.48
C ARG A 34 0.41 -5.99 -9.39
N SER A 35 -0.31 -7.10 -9.51
CA SER A 35 -0.25 -8.21 -8.56
C SER A 35 1.16 -8.80 -8.48
N ALA A 36 1.81 -9.03 -9.62
CA ALA A 36 3.19 -9.51 -9.67
C ALA A 36 4.17 -8.51 -9.05
N ARG A 37 3.92 -7.21 -9.18
CA ARG A 37 4.75 -6.17 -8.57
C ARG A 37 4.62 -6.13 -7.05
N LEU A 38 3.41 -6.33 -6.52
CA LEU A 38 3.18 -6.48 -5.07
C LEU A 38 3.92 -7.70 -4.53
N ARG A 39 3.84 -8.86 -5.19
CA ARG A 39 4.58 -10.07 -4.79
C ARG A 39 6.10 -9.84 -4.74
N ARG A 40 6.66 -9.02 -5.65
CA ARG A 40 8.09 -8.67 -5.62
C ARG A 40 8.47 -7.81 -4.42
N LEU A 41 7.59 -6.90 -4.02
CA LEU A 41 7.77 -6.11 -2.79
C LEU A 41 7.72 -7.01 -1.55
N GLU A 42 6.77 -7.95 -1.50
CA GLU A 42 6.69 -8.91 -0.39
C GLU A 42 7.96 -9.78 -0.29
N ALA A 43 8.55 -10.14 -1.43
CA ALA A 43 9.80 -10.90 -1.47
C ALA A 43 11.01 -10.16 -0.87
N THR A 44 10.96 -8.83 -0.68
CA THR A 44 12.01 -8.09 0.04
C THR A 44 11.85 -8.17 1.57
N GLY A 45 10.79 -8.83 2.05
CA GLY A 45 10.42 -8.91 3.46
C GLY A 45 9.51 -7.76 3.93
N ALA A 46 9.04 -6.91 3.01
CA ALA A 46 7.97 -5.96 3.31
C ALA A 46 6.61 -6.68 3.43
N ARG A 47 5.74 -6.20 4.30
CA ARG A 47 4.32 -6.58 4.29
C ARG A 47 3.58 -5.58 3.41
N VAL A 48 2.92 -6.04 2.35
CA VAL A 48 2.25 -5.15 1.40
C VAL A 48 0.75 -5.41 1.40
N LEU A 49 -0.02 -4.36 1.59
CA LEU A 49 -1.48 -4.39 1.57
C LEU A 49 -1.98 -3.47 0.46
N TYR A 50 -2.97 -3.93 -0.30
CA TYR A 50 -3.67 -3.07 -1.26
C TYR A 50 -5.10 -2.83 -0.79
N GLN A 51 -5.44 -1.55 -0.57
CA GLN A 51 -6.79 -1.15 -0.21
C GLN A 51 -7.42 -0.28 -1.32
N PRO A 52 -8.47 -0.77 -2.00
CA PRO A 52 -9.26 0.05 -2.90
C PRO A 52 -9.92 1.19 -2.12
N VAL A 53 -9.57 2.45 -2.42
CA VAL A 53 -10.20 3.65 -1.87
C VAL A 53 -10.23 4.73 -2.95
N ASP A 54 -11.37 5.40 -3.05
CA ASP A 54 -11.44 6.69 -3.73
C ASP A 54 -10.99 7.79 -2.76
N VAL A 55 -9.81 8.37 -3.04
CA VAL A 55 -9.23 9.43 -2.20
C VAL A 55 -10.02 10.73 -2.23
N THR A 56 -10.98 10.88 -3.15
CA THR A 56 -11.91 12.01 -3.16
C THR A 56 -13.06 11.84 -2.16
N ASP A 57 -13.31 10.61 -1.67
CA ASP A 57 -14.25 10.34 -0.59
C ASP A 57 -13.57 10.51 0.77
N ARG A 58 -13.89 11.63 1.43
CA ARG A 58 -13.37 11.97 2.75
C ARG A 58 -13.66 10.88 3.80
N THR A 59 -14.85 10.28 3.77
CA THR A 59 -15.26 9.29 4.77
C THR A 59 -14.45 8.01 4.58
N ALA A 60 -14.28 7.58 3.33
CA ALA A 60 -13.47 6.40 3.00
C ALA A 60 -12.00 6.59 3.41
N VAL A 61 -11.42 7.78 3.17
CA VAL A 61 -10.03 8.08 3.58
C VAL A 61 -9.89 8.08 5.11
N ILE A 62 -10.83 8.66 5.85
CA ILE A 62 -10.80 8.64 7.32
C ILE A 62 -10.88 7.21 7.84
N ALA A 63 -11.75 6.38 7.26
CA ALA A 63 -11.89 4.98 7.63
C ALA A 63 -10.59 4.19 7.36
N LEU A 64 -9.95 4.43 6.20
CA LEU A 64 -8.66 3.82 5.86
C LEU A 64 -7.59 4.16 6.89
N VAL A 65 -7.38 5.46 7.17
CA VAL A 65 -6.32 5.90 8.09
C VAL A 65 -6.54 5.33 9.50
N ARG A 66 -7.79 5.33 9.99
CA ARG A 66 -8.13 4.73 11.28
C ARG A 66 -7.85 3.24 11.30
N GLY A 67 -8.27 2.50 10.27
CA GLY A 67 -8.02 1.06 10.18
C GLY A 67 -6.52 0.73 10.17
N ILE A 68 -5.72 1.51 9.46
CA ILE A 68 -4.25 1.37 9.47
C ILE A 68 -3.69 1.56 10.88
N GLN A 69 -4.13 2.59 11.60
CA GLN A 69 -3.67 2.86 12.97
C GLN A 69 -4.13 1.79 13.96
N GLU A 70 -5.35 1.27 13.81
CA GLU A 70 -5.88 0.20 14.66
C GLU A 70 -5.14 -1.12 14.44
N GLU A 71 -4.80 -1.47 13.18
CA GLU A 71 -4.13 -2.73 12.86
C GLU A 71 -2.60 -2.68 13.04
N HIS A 72 -1.97 -1.53 12.76
CA HIS A 72 -0.52 -1.40 12.66
C HIS A 72 0.09 -0.38 13.65
N GLY A 73 -0.74 0.32 14.43
CA GLY A 73 -0.30 1.32 15.40
C GLY A 73 -0.18 2.72 14.80
N THR A 74 0.99 3.05 14.25
CA THR A 74 1.27 4.40 13.70
C THR A 74 1.36 4.38 12.18
N LEU A 75 1.18 5.56 11.57
CA LEU A 75 1.43 5.79 10.16
C LEU A 75 2.63 6.73 10.04
N ASP A 76 3.73 6.22 9.46
CA ASP A 76 5.03 6.90 9.48
C ASP A 76 5.27 7.86 8.29
N GLY A 77 4.41 7.82 7.26
CA GLY A 77 4.43 8.73 6.12
C GLY A 77 4.42 8.07 4.75
#